data_AF-A0A2N0ZGZ1-F1
#
_entry.id   AF-A0A2N0ZGZ1-F1
#
_cell.length_a   1.000
_cell.length_b   1.000
_cell.length_c   1.000
_cell.angle_alpha   90.00
_cell.angle_beta   90.00
_cell.angle_gamma   90.00
#
_symmetry.space_group_name_H-M   'P 1'
#
loop_
_entity.id
_entity.type
_entity.pdbx_description
1 polymer ?
#
loop_
_entity_poly.entity_id
_entity_poly.type
_entity_poly.pdbx_seq_one_letter_code
_entity_poly.pdbx_strand_id
1 'polypeptide(L)'
;MAEIKQFNSFPVSYCRLSDDFLNQRVLAEYYHHDMPSEPSISVLGVLTDVFISNDDDGYINLRFENGTDISFKKENYLTNISNEEVVFTSKYDSETYCIITIQ
;
A
#
# COMPACT_ATOMS: atom_id res chain seq x y z
N MET A 1 9.42 -11.23 17.87
CA MET A 1 8.47 -10.31 17.22
C MET A 1 9.18 -8.97 17.12
N ALA A 2 9.47 -8.51 15.92
CA ALA A 2 10.08 -7.18 15.75
C ALA A 2 9.01 -6.14 16.12
N GLU A 3 9.26 -5.36 17.17
CA GLU A 3 8.41 -4.23 17.52
C GLU A 3 8.38 -3.26 16.34
N ILE A 4 7.20 -2.97 15.81
CA ILE A 4 7.01 -1.94 14.78
C ILE A 4 7.37 -0.60 15.42
N LYS A 5 8.60 -0.15 15.16
CA LYS A 5 9.10 1.16 15.58
C LYS A 5 8.50 2.23 14.69
N GLN A 6 7.32 2.73 15.07
CA GLN A 6 6.55 3.81 14.42
C GLN A 6 6.01 3.49 13.02
N PHE A 7 4.73 3.77 12.82
CA PHE A 7 4.11 3.83 11.49
C PHE A 7 4.56 5.11 10.78
N ASN A 8 4.74 5.02 9.46
CA ASN A 8 5.00 6.19 8.62
C ASN A 8 3.71 6.98 8.40
N SER A 9 3.87 8.25 8.03
CA SER A 9 2.73 9.07 7.59
C SER A 9 2.38 8.75 6.12
N PHE A 10 1.11 8.95 5.75
CA PHE A 10 0.66 8.79 4.36
C PHE A 10 1.49 9.60 3.37
N PRO A 11 1.83 10.89 3.62
CA PRO A 11 2.71 11.64 2.74
C PRO A 11 4.06 10.96 2.48
N VAL A 12 4.66 10.32 3.50
CA VAL A 12 5.95 9.62 3.34
C VAL A 12 5.81 8.40 2.44
N SER A 13 4.76 7.60 2.62
CA SER A 13 4.47 6.47 1.74
C SER A 13 4.10 6.90 0.33
N TYR A 14 3.35 7.98 0.18
CA TYR A 14 3.04 8.59 -1.12
C TYR A 14 4.31 8.99 -1.87
N CYS A 15 5.26 9.67 -1.21
CA CYS A 15 6.51 10.05 -1.86
C CYS A 15 7.26 8.81 -2.34
N ARG A 16 7.41 7.77 -1.51
CA ARG A 16 8.05 6.50 -1.92
C ARG A 16 7.36 5.88 -3.14
N LEU A 17 6.03 5.79 -3.13
CA LEU A 17 5.26 5.24 -4.25
C LEU A 17 5.40 6.07 -5.53
N SER A 18 5.43 7.40 -5.41
CA SER A 18 5.53 8.30 -6.56
C SER A 18 6.95 8.38 -7.13
N ASP A 19 7.97 8.33 -6.27
CA ASP A 19 9.36 8.51 -6.65
C ASP A 19 9.99 7.20 -7.15
N ASP A 20 9.71 6.07 -6.49
CA ASP A 20 10.39 4.81 -6.77
C ASP A 20 9.54 3.78 -7.52
N PHE A 21 8.21 3.79 -7.33
CA PHE A 21 7.32 2.77 -7.89
C PHE A 21 6.63 3.23 -9.19
N LEU A 22 6.55 4.54 -9.43
CA LEU A 22 5.88 5.06 -10.62
C LEU A 22 6.60 4.61 -11.90
N ASN A 23 5.81 4.19 -12.89
CA ASN A 23 6.24 3.56 -14.14
C ASN A 23 7.01 2.23 -13.96
N GLN A 24 7.05 1.66 -12.75
CA GLN A 24 7.60 0.34 -12.51
C GLN A 24 6.50 -0.72 -12.58
N ARG A 25 6.91 -1.97 -12.80
CA ARG A 25 6.04 -3.12 -12.60
C ARG A 25 5.94 -3.39 -11.11
N VAL A 26 4.72 -3.40 -10.59
CA VAL A 26 4.41 -3.47 -9.17
C VAL A 26 3.47 -4.64 -8.92
N LEU A 27 3.71 -5.34 -7.82
CA LEU A 27 2.83 -6.36 -7.27
C LEU A 27 2.22 -5.82 -5.97
N ALA A 28 0.89 -5.75 -5.93
CA ALA A 28 0.12 -5.39 -4.74
C ALA A 28 -0.67 -6.61 -4.26
N GLU A 29 -0.45 -7.03 -3.02
CA GLU A 29 -1.02 -8.27 -2.47
C GLU A 29 -1.73 -8.01 -1.14
N TYR A 30 -2.98 -8.45 -1.05
CA TYR A 30 -3.79 -8.39 0.15
C TYR A 30 -3.73 -9.71 0.90
N TYR A 31 -3.41 -9.64 2.18
CA TYR A 31 -3.32 -10.78 3.08
C TYR A 31 -4.28 -10.61 4.26
N HIS A 32 -4.71 -11.74 4.79
CA HIS A 32 -5.35 -11.85 6.10
C HIS A 32 -4.41 -12.64 7.02
N HIS A 33 -4.18 -12.19 8.25
CA HIS A 33 -3.20 -12.77 9.17
C HIS A 33 -3.53 -14.22 9.55
N ASP A 34 -4.81 -14.64 9.47
CA ASP A 34 -5.21 -16.04 9.63
C ASP A 34 -4.71 -16.96 8.51
N MET A 35 -4.43 -16.41 7.33
CA MET A 35 -3.91 -17.14 6.17
C MET A 35 -2.75 -16.37 5.53
N PRO A 36 -1.62 -16.19 6.25
CA PRO A 36 -0.51 -15.38 5.78
C PRO A 36 0.31 -16.09 4.68
N SER A 37 0.00 -17.36 4.41
CA SER A 37 0.69 -18.17 3.41
C SER A 37 0.29 -17.84 1.97
N GLU A 38 -0.91 -17.30 1.76
CA GLU A 38 -1.44 -17.02 0.41
C GLU A 38 -2.21 -15.69 0.39
N PRO A 39 -1.97 -14.81 -0.60
CA PRO A 39 -2.73 -13.57 -0.73
C PRO A 39 -4.18 -13.87 -1.16
N SER A 40 -5.13 -13.14 -0.57
CA SER A 40 -6.54 -13.18 -0.97
C SER A 40 -6.79 -12.47 -2.30
N ILE A 41 -6.00 -11.44 -2.60
CA ILE A 41 -6.05 -10.68 -3.86
C ILE A 41 -4.61 -10.31 -4.23
N SER A 42 -4.24 -10.52 -5.49
CA SER A 42 -2.97 -10.07 -6.06
C SER A 42 -3.21 -9.26 -7.33
N VAL A 43 -2.62 -8.08 -7.42
CA VAL A 43 -2.65 -7.20 -8.59
C VAL A 43 -1.23 -7.00 -9.07
N LEU A 44 -0.94 -7.45 -10.29
CA LEU A 44 0.35 -7.28 -10.95
C LEU A 44 0.17 -6.39 -12.17
N GLY A 45 0.88 -5.27 -12.23
CA GLY A 45 0.79 -4.35 -13.37
C GLY A 45 1.80 -3.22 -13.29
N VAL A 46 1.86 -2.40 -14.33
CA VAL A 46 2.66 -1.17 -14.32
C VAL A 46 1.88 -0.08 -13.58
N LEU A 47 2.50 0.53 -12.58
CA LEU A 47 1.90 1.64 -11.84
C LEU A 47 2.03 2.92 -12.68
N THR A 48 0.91 3.43 -13.18
CA THR A 48 0.88 4.59 -14.08
C THR A 48 0.62 5.91 -13.38
N ASP A 49 -0.04 5.87 -12.22
CA ASP A 49 -0.34 7.09 -11.47
C ASP A 49 -0.45 6.81 -9.97
N VAL A 50 -0.12 7.82 -9.17
CA VAL A 50 -0.23 7.81 -7.70
C VAL A 50 -0.83 9.15 -7.28
N PHE A 51 -2.00 9.11 -6.66
CA PHE A 51 -2.68 10.31 -6.17
C PHE A 51 -2.68 10.35 -4.65
N ILE A 52 -2.51 11.56 -4.09
CA ILE A 52 -2.78 11.83 -2.67
C ILE A 52 -3.80 12.95 -2.52
N SER A 53 -4.79 12.76 -1.66
CA SER A 53 -5.57 13.87 -1.10
C SER A 53 -5.03 14.22 0.29
N ASN A 54 -4.81 15.51 0.53
CA ASN A 54 -4.33 16.06 1.80
C ASN A 54 -5.47 16.63 2.67
N ASP A 55 -6.73 16.42 2.30
CA ASP A 55 -7.88 16.82 3.11
C ASP A 55 -7.94 16.01 4.43
N ASP A 56 -8.84 16.38 5.35
CA ASP A 56 -8.98 15.71 6.67
C ASP A 56 -9.15 14.18 6.54
N ASP A 57 -9.74 13.71 5.43
CA ASP A 57 -9.98 12.29 5.11
C ASP A 57 -8.94 11.70 4.11
N GLY A 58 -7.75 12.30 4.03
CA GLY A 58 -6.75 12.03 2.99
C GLY A 58 -6.56 10.56 2.61
N TYR A 59 -6.32 10.29 1.32
CA TYR A 59 -6.17 8.93 0.79
C TYR A 59 -5.00 8.87 -0.19
N ILE A 60 -4.47 7.67 -0.40
CA ILE A 60 -3.54 7.34 -1.49
C ILE A 60 -4.29 6.44 -2.47
N ASN A 61 -4.25 6.78 -3.76
CA ASN A 61 -4.77 5.94 -4.83
C ASN A 61 -3.65 5.57 -5.79
N LEU A 62 -3.61 4.29 -6.18
CA LEU A 62 -2.68 3.70 -7.12
C LEU A 62 -3.45 3.29 -8.36
N ARG A 63 -3.07 3.83 -9.52
CA ARG A 63 -3.66 3.47 -10.80
C ARG A 63 -2.69 2.65 -11.63
N PHE A 64 -3.13 1.47 -12.02
CA PHE A 64 -2.38 0.57 -12.87
C PHE A 64 -2.78 0.74 -14.36
N GLU A 65 -1.86 0.44 -15.27
CA GLU A 65 -2.06 0.56 -16.72
C GLU A 65 -3.29 -0.20 -17.24
N ASN A 66 -3.65 -1.31 -16.60
CA ASN A 66 -4.82 -2.12 -16.94
C ASN A 66 -6.15 -1.49 -16.49
N GLY A 67 -6.14 -0.28 -15.92
CA GLY A 67 -7.32 0.41 -15.40
C GLY A 67 -7.76 -0.04 -14.00
N THR A 68 -6.97 -0.89 -13.33
CA THR A 68 -7.20 -1.23 -11.92
C THR A 68 -6.80 -0.05 -11.04
N ASP A 69 -7.69 0.34 -10.14
CA ASP A 69 -7.41 1.35 -9.12
C ASP A 69 -7.42 0.70 -7.72
N ILE A 70 -6.40 0.98 -6.91
CA ILE A 70 -6.31 0.56 -5.52
C ILE A 70 -6.26 1.80 -4.63
N SER A 71 -7.08 1.86 -3.58
CA SER A 71 -7.17 3.05 -2.71
C SER A 71 -7.02 2.71 -1.23
N PHE A 72 -6.25 3.52 -0.53
CA PHE A 72 -6.06 3.46 0.91
C PHE A 72 -6.47 4.78 1.54
N LYS A 73 -7.45 4.77 2.43
CA LYS A 73 -7.86 5.95 3.19
C LYS A 73 -7.11 6.03 4.51
N LYS A 74 -6.67 7.23 4.89
CA LYS A 74 -5.95 7.49 6.15
C LYS A 74 -6.79 7.17 7.38
N GLU A 75 -8.11 7.32 7.33
CA GLU A 75 -9.01 6.89 8.42
C GLU A 75 -8.98 5.37 8.65
N ASN A 76 -8.78 4.59 7.59
CA ASN A 76 -8.94 3.13 7.60
C ASN A 76 -7.62 2.37 7.68
N TYR A 77 -6.52 2.97 7.23
CA TYR A 77 -5.22 2.30 7.13
C TYR A 77 -4.12 3.05 7.87
N LEU A 78 -3.18 2.30 8.41
CA LEU A 78 -1.84 2.73 8.76
C LEU A 78 -0.90 2.35 7.62
N THR A 79 0.21 3.06 7.48
CA THR A 79 1.20 2.76 6.46
C THR A 79 2.58 2.59 7.06
N ASN A 80 3.39 1.74 6.44
CA ASN A 80 4.80 1.57 6.78
C ASN A 80 5.62 1.37 5.50
N ILE A 81 6.92 1.63 5.60
CA ILE A 81 7.88 1.40 4.53
C ILE A 81 8.96 0.49 5.11
N SER A 82 9.22 -0.63 4.45
CA SER A 82 10.24 -1.58 4.84
C SER A 82 11.01 -2.01 3.60
N ASN A 83 12.31 -1.70 3.54
CA ASN A 83 13.16 -2.00 2.39
C ASN A 83 12.57 -1.47 1.05
N GLU A 84 12.20 -2.39 0.16
CA GLU A 84 11.64 -2.14 -1.18
C GLU A 84 10.10 -2.28 -1.20
N GLU A 85 9.48 -2.21 -0.03
CA GLU A 85 8.06 -2.48 0.15
C GLU A 85 7.33 -1.30 0.82
N VAL A 86 6.10 -1.08 0.40
CA VAL A 86 5.14 -0.20 1.08
C VAL A 86 3.98 -1.05 1.59
N VAL A 87 3.70 -0.96 2.88
CA VAL A 87 2.70 -1.80 3.54
C VAL A 87 1.57 -0.93 4.09
N PHE A 88 0.33 -1.28 3.75
CA PHE A 88 -0.88 -0.68 4.30
C PHE A 88 -1.58 -1.69 5.20
N THR A 89 -1.74 -1.38 6.49
CA THR A 89 -2.41 -2.25 7.47
C THR A 89 -3.73 -1.64 7.88
N SER A 90 -4.81 -2.43 7.90
CA SER A 90 -6.12 -1.96 8.34
C SER A 90 -6.10 -1.59 9.83
N LYS A 91 -6.80 -0.51 10.19
CA LYS A 91 -6.99 -0.06 11.58
C LYS A 91 -8.14 -0.76 12.29
N TYR A 92 -9.10 -1.26 11.51
CA TYR A 92 -10.29 -1.93 12.04
C TYR A 92 -10.13 -3.43 12.11
N ASP A 93 -9.20 -3.96 11.34
CA ASP A 93 -8.90 -5.37 11.26
C ASP A 93 -7.39 -5.52 11.34
N SER A 94 -6.90 -5.88 12.53
CA SER A 94 -5.48 -6.14 12.76
C SER A 94 -4.94 -7.29 11.93
N GLU A 95 -5.83 -8.04 11.26
CA GLU A 95 -5.49 -9.19 10.47
C GLU A 95 -5.35 -8.86 8.98
N THR A 96 -5.88 -7.74 8.50
CA THR A 96 -5.82 -7.38 7.07
C THR A 96 -4.69 -6.38 6.77
N TYR A 97 -3.82 -6.74 5.82
CA TYR A 97 -2.79 -5.84 5.29
C TYR A 97 -2.56 -6.01 3.78
N CYS A 98 -2.04 -4.98 3.13
CA CYS A 98 -1.62 -4.97 1.74
C CYS A 98 -0.13 -4.68 1.67
N ILE A 99 0.63 -5.50 0.95
CA ILE A 99 2.05 -5.27 0.65
C ILE A 99 2.17 -4.87 -0.82
N ILE A 100 2.95 -3.84 -1.09
CA ILE A 100 3.23 -3.35 -2.44
C ILE A 100 4.74 -3.44 -2.67
N THR A 101 5.16 -4.16 -3.71
CA THR A 101 6.57 -4.41 -4.05
C THR A 101 6.86 -4.16 -5.53
N ILE A 102 8.08 -3.74 -5.85
CA ILE A 102 8.57 -3.63 -7.23
C ILE A 102 8.96 -5.05 -7.72
N GLN A 103 8.74 -5.34 -9.01
CA GLN A 103 9.04 -6.62 -9.66
C GLN A 103 10.06 -6.46 -10.79
#